data_AF-A0A9P3K9F7-F1
#
_entry.id   AF-A0A9P3K9F7-F1
#
_cell.length_a   1.000
_cell.length_b   1.000
_cell.length_c   1.000
_cell.angle_alpha   90.00
_cell.angle_beta   90.00
_cell.angle_gamma   90.00
#
_symmetry.space_group_name_H-M   'P 1'
#
loop_
_entity.id
_entity.type
_entity.pdbx_description
1 polymer ?
#
loop_
_entity_poly.entity_id
_entity_poly.type
_entity_poly.pdbx_seq_one_letter_code
_entity_poly.pdbx_strand_id
1 'polypeptide(L)'
;MVSWFLEVKRQLRNMVISEEWGEVPVAKTEEGRRIRRLLLDDAFWGSVGLVLKLMTAVYEVLRAVDTRAHLMGRIYGLMLNATMKTNEAAEWAATYFVKKTGLLLAKDKASFLAKVRRIISQRWDSQLHNPLHAASWLLNPVNRFAEEVRADSEIVNGMERVLEVRETNIQRRTLLQAQLAHYHSGNGSLGGKEARWTATALVESGRLSEAEWWSTYGGEVRALQEMAVRILSQPCTSSEAERAWSAFNRVQRRDHNRLNSDTMIDVTVVASRC
;
A
#
# COMPACT_ATOMS: atom_id res chain seq x y z
N MET A 1 -9.97 10.23 -11.84
CA MET A 1 -11.35 10.71 -12.08
C MET A 1 -11.82 11.69 -11.01
N VAL A 2 -11.79 11.33 -9.72
CA VAL A 2 -12.26 12.24 -8.66
C VAL A 2 -11.31 13.44 -8.44
N SER A 3 -9.99 13.27 -8.63
CA SER A 3 -9.00 14.36 -8.45
C SER A 3 -9.23 15.51 -9.42
N TRP A 4 -9.40 15.15 -10.70
CA TRP A 4 -9.77 16.08 -11.76
C TRP A 4 -11.06 16.85 -11.43
N PHE A 5 -12.05 16.18 -10.83
CA PHE A 5 -13.31 16.81 -10.46
C PHE A 5 -13.14 17.94 -9.44
N LEU A 6 -12.18 17.85 -8.52
CA LEU A 6 -11.80 18.96 -7.64
C LEU A 6 -11.05 20.07 -8.38
N GLU A 7 -10.14 19.72 -9.29
CA GLU A 7 -9.35 20.70 -10.07
C GLU A 7 -10.24 21.62 -10.89
N VAL A 8 -11.37 21.12 -11.40
CA VAL A 8 -12.34 21.89 -12.17
C VAL A 8 -13.48 22.49 -11.32
N LYS A 9 -13.41 22.43 -9.97
CA LYS A 9 -14.47 22.93 -9.07
C LYS A 9 -14.90 24.36 -9.40
N ARG A 10 -13.94 25.26 -9.61
CA ARG A 10 -14.21 26.68 -9.88
C ARG A 10 -14.92 26.86 -11.22
N GLN A 11 -14.47 26.14 -12.24
CA GLN A 11 -15.01 26.16 -13.59
C GLN A 11 -16.44 25.62 -13.60
N LEU A 12 -16.69 24.51 -12.90
CA LEU A 12 -18.03 23.92 -12.75
C LEU A 12 -18.99 24.86 -12.02
N ARG A 13 -18.54 25.56 -10.97
CA ARG A 13 -19.33 26.59 -10.28
C ARG A 13 -19.67 27.74 -11.22
N ASN A 14 -18.69 28.28 -11.92
CA ASN A 14 -18.91 29.38 -12.85
C ASN A 14 -19.87 28.99 -13.98
N MET A 15 -19.74 27.77 -14.51
CA MET A 15 -20.64 27.24 -15.53
C MET A 15 -22.10 27.30 -15.08
N VAL A 16 -22.44 26.79 -13.89
CA VAL A 16 -23.85 26.77 -13.44
C VAL A 16 -24.40 28.12 -12.95
N ILE A 17 -23.53 29.12 -12.80
CA ILE A 17 -23.91 30.51 -12.47
C ILE A 17 -24.14 31.34 -13.75
N SER A 18 -23.49 30.97 -14.86
CA SER A 18 -23.53 31.69 -16.13
C SER A 18 -24.95 31.87 -16.70
N GLU A 19 -25.16 32.92 -17.48
CA GLU A 19 -26.43 33.16 -18.18
C GLU A 19 -26.67 32.09 -19.24
N GLU A 20 -25.60 31.66 -19.92
CA GLU A 20 -25.60 30.62 -20.94
C GLU A 20 -26.14 29.30 -20.40
N TRP A 21 -25.84 28.95 -19.14
CA TRP A 21 -26.43 27.77 -18.49
C TRP A 21 -27.94 27.88 -18.37
N GLY A 22 -28.48 29.07 -18.09
CA GLY A 22 -29.93 29.30 -18.00
C GLY A 22 -30.67 29.03 -19.31
N GLU A 23 -30.00 29.18 -20.45
CA GLU A 23 -30.56 28.95 -21.78
C GLU A 23 -30.56 27.47 -22.20
N VAL A 24 -29.71 26.64 -21.58
CA VAL A 24 -29.63 25.21 -21.90
C VAL A 24 -30.93 24.49 -21.48
N PRO A 25 -31.58 23.69 -22.36
CA PRO A 25 -32.80 22.95 -22.01
C PRO A 25 -32.65 22.08 -20.75
N VAL A 26 -31.48 21.45 -20.57
CA VAL A 26 -31.16 20.63 -19.38
C VAL A 26 -31.22 21.45 -18.09
N ALA A 27 -30.80 22.71 -18.09
CA ALA A 27 -30.83 23.53 -16.87
C ALA A 27 -32.25 23.80 -16.37
N LYS A 28 -33.24 23.75 -17.27
CA LYS A 28 -34.67 23.93 -16.96
C LYS A 28 -35.34 22.65 -16.44
N THR A 29 -34.66 21.51 -16.47
CA THR A 29 -35.12 20.23 -15.89
C THR A 29 -34.88 20.19 -14.36
N GLU A 30 -35.51 19.25 -13.67
CA GLU A 30 -35.25 19.06 -12.23
C GLU A 30 -33.82 18.58 -11.96
N GLU A 31 -33.30 17.71 -12.83
CA GLU A 31 -31.92 17.24 -12.82
C GLU A 31 -30.93 18.41 -12.95
N GLY A 32 -31.17 19.35 -13.87
CA GLY A 32 -30.34 20.54 -14.06
C GLY A 32 -30.31 21.44 -12.82
N ARG A 33 -31.48 21.67 -12.20
CA ARG A 33 -31.57 22.43 -10.93
C ARG A 33 -30.85 21.71 -9.79
N ARG A 34 -30.96 20.38 -9.73
CA ARG A 34 -30.24 19.56 -8.74
C ARG A 34 -28.73 19.64 -8.93
N ILE A 35 -28.22 19.53 -10.16
CA ILE A 35 -26.80 19.68 -10.49
C ILE A 35 -26.29 21.06 -10.07
N ARG A 36 -27.03 22.13 -10.40
CA ARG A 36 -26.69 23.51 -9.98
C ARG A 36 -26.59 23.61 -8.46
N ARG A 37 -27.58 23.10 -7.71
CA ARG A 37 -27.54 23.08 -6.24
C ARG A 37 -26.31 22.34 -5.70
N LEU A 38 -26.02 21.15 -6.21
CA LEU A 38 -24.87 20.35 -5.78
C LEU A 38 -23.53 21.05 -6.05
N LEU A 39 -23.34 21.61 -7.24
CA LEU A 39 -22.07 22.26 -7.60
C LEU A 39 -21.84 23.56 -6.82
N LEU A 40 -22.91 24.22 -6.35
CA LEU A 40 -22.79 25.40 -5.50
C LEU A 40 -22.64 25.06 -4.01
N ASP A 41 -23.06 23.89 -3.57
CA ASP A 41 -22.99 23.45 -2.17
C ASP A 41 -21.55 23.16 -1.69
N ASP A 42 -21.09 23.91 -0.69
CA ASP A 42 -19.78 23.66 -0.06
C ASP A 42 -19.70 22.31 0.66
N ALA A 43 -20.83 21.82 1.16
CA ALA A 43 -20.92 20.55 1.88
C ALA A 43 -20.66 19.36 0.95
N PHE A 44 -21.24 19.41 -0.26
CA PHE A 44 -20.91 18.49 -1.36
C PHE A 44 -19.40 18.48 -1.67
N TRP A 45 -18.78 19.64 -1.86
CA TRP A 45 -17.34 19.70 -2.15
C TRP A 45 -16.45 19.24 -0.98
N GLY A 46 -16.88 19.48 0.27
CA GLY A 46 -16.25 18.90 1.45
C GLY A 46 -16.28 17.38 1.42
N SER A 47 -17.40 16.79 0.98
CA SER A 47 -17.57 15.35 0.81
C SER A 47 -16.67 14.78 -0.31
N VAL A 48 -16.59 15.46 -1.44
CA VAL A 48 -15.65 15.09 -2.53
C VAL A 48 -14.20 15.13 -2.03
N GLY A 49 -13.82 16.18 -1.28
CA GLY A 49 -12.49 16.31 -0.70
C GLY A 49 -12.15 15.21 0.30
N LEU A 50 -13.12 14.78 1.11
CA LEU A 50 -12.95 13.62 2.00
C LEU A 50 -12.70 12.34 1.20
N VAL A 51 -13.56 12.02 0.23
CA VAL A 51 -13.40 10.80 -0.59
C VAL A 51 -12.02 10.76 -1.23
N LEU A 52 -11.53 11.90 -1.74
CA LEU A 52 -10.19 11.97 -2.31
C LEU A 52 -9.10 11.71 -1.28
N LYS A 53 -9.11 12.38 -0.13
CA LYS A 53 -8.07 12.17 0.88
C LYS A 53 -8.03 10.72 1.36
N LEU A 54 -9.18 10.09 1.57
CA LEU A 54 -9.25 8.67 1.93
C LEU A 54 -8.70 7.77 0.82
N MET A 55 -9.08 8.03 -0.43
CA MET A 55 -8.65 7.23 -1.57
C MET A 55 -7.18 7.45 -1.93
N THR A 56 -6.63 8.65 -1.73
CA THR A 56 -5.23 8.96 -2.05
C THR A 56 -4.27 8.09 -1.26
N ALA A 57 -4.48 7.95 0.06
CA ALA A 57 -3.62 7.11 0.90
C ALA A 57 -3.63 5.64 0.45
N VAL A 58 -4.80 5.10 0.10
CA VAL A 58 -4.93 3.74 -0.44
C VAL A 58 -4.28 3.64 -1.82
N TYR A 59 -4.51 4.63 -2.68
CA TYR A 59 -3.94 4.69 -4.02
C TYR A 59 -2.40 4.78 -3.99
N GLU A 60 -1.81 5.49 -3.03
CA GLU A 60 -0.35 5.54 -2.85
C GLU A 60 0.23 4.15 -2.57
N VAL A 61 -0.43 3.35 -1.73
CA VAL A 61 -0.05 1.95 -1.50
C VAL A 61 -0.16 1.15 -2.78
N LEU A 62 -1.32 1.21 -3.46
CA LEU A 62 -1.56 0.49 -4.71
C LEU A 62 -0.53 0.85 -5.79
N ARG A 63 -0.22 2.14 -5.94
CA ARG A 63 0.78 2.63 -6.88
C ARG A 63 2.19 2.17 -6.51
N ALA A 64 2.53 2.13 -5.23
CA ALA A 64 3.82 1.62 -4.80
C ALA A 64 3.95 0.14 -5.16
N VAL A 65 2.97 -0.69 -4.78
CA VAL A 65 3.00 -2.14 -5.04
C VAL A 65 2.84 -2.51 -6.52
N ASP A 66 2.38 -1.57 -7.33
CA ASP A 66 2.37 -1.70 -8.78
C ASP A 66 3.77 -1.51 -9.38
N THR A 67 4.77 -0.99 -8.68
CA THR A 67 6.13 -0.89 -9.26
C THR A 67 6.82 -2.25 -9.36
N ARG A 68 7.84 -2.40 -10.23
CA ARG A 68 8.67 -3.63 -10.32
C ARG A 68 9.64 -3.84 -9.13
N ALA A 69 9.43 -3.11 -8.04
CA ALA A 69 10.34 -3.11 -6.91
C ALA A 69 10.03 -4.28 -5.97
N HIS A 70 11.07 -4.87 -5.37
CA HIS A 70 10.91 -5.76 -4.23
C HIS A 70 10.38 -4.95 -3.05
N LEU A 71 9.09 -5.11 -2.75
CA LEU A 71 8.40 -4.32 -1.73
C LEU A 71 8.01 -5.14 -0.51
N MET A 72 8.45 -6.40 -0.44
CA MET A 72 8.03 -7.30 0.63
C MET A 72 8.47 -6.75 1.98
N GLY A 73 9.70 -6.24 2.07
CA GLY A 73 10.19 -5.58 3.28
C GLY A 73 9.54 -4.23 3.59
N ARG A 74 8.72 -3.66 2.69
CA ARG A 74 8.19 -2.29 2.80
C ARG A 74 6.68 -2.21 2.87
N ILE A 75 5.99 -3.24 2.39
CA ILE A 75 4.53 -3.22 2.22
C ILE A 75 3.86 -2.90 3.55
N TYR A 76 4.16 -3.60 4.63
CA TYR A 76 3.57 -3.36 5.96
C TYR A 76 3.64 -1.89 6.38
N GLY A 77 4.80 -1.23 6.23
CA GLY A 77 4.98 0.18 6.57
C GLY A 77 4.19 1.14 5.67
N LEU A 78 4.14 0.90 4.35
CA LEU A 78 3.30 1.68 3.43
C LEU A 78 1.83 1.61 3.83
N MET A 79 1.43 0.41 4.20
CA MET A 79 0.10 0.05 4.61
C MET A 79 -0.22 0.73 5.97
N LEU A 80 0.68 0.70 6.96
CA LEU A 80 0.51 1.39 8.25
C LEU A 80 0.35 2.90 8.06
N ASN A 81 1.19 3.49 7.22
CA ASN A 81 1.12 4.90 6.85
C ASN A 81 -0.23 5.26 6.19
N ALA A 82 -0.75 4.40 5.32
CA ALA A 82 -2.06 4.62 4.71
C ALA A 82 -3.18 4.61 5.75
N THR A 83 -3.13 3.71 6.75
CA THR A 83 -4.07 3.68 7.87
C THR A 83 -4.00 4.97 8.70
N MET A 84 -2.80 5.49 8.97
CA MET A 84 -2.62 6.77 9.68
C MET A 84 -3.22 7.93 8.89
N LYS A 85 -2.84 8.10 7.61
CA LYS A 85 -3.34 9.15 6.73
C LYS A 85 -4.86 9.12 6.55
N THR A 86 -5.45 7.93 6.43
CA THR A 86 -6.90 7.78 6.29
C THR A 86 -7.63 8.16 7.59
N ASN A 87 -7.08 7.81 8.76
CA ASN A 87 -7.63 8.21 10.05
C ASN A 87 -7.59 9.74 10.24
N GLU A 88 -6.48 10.37 9.90
CA GLU A 88 -6.34 11.84 9.96
C GLU A 88 -7.32 12.54 9.01
N ALA A 89 -7.47 12.03 7.79
CA ALA A 89 -8.42 12.56 6.81
C ALA A 89 -9.87 12.44 7.30
N ALA A 90 -10.22 11.32 7.93
CA ALA A 90 -11.54 11.08 8.51
C ALA A 90 -11.82 12.05 9.66
N GLU A 91 -10.86 12.25 10.58
CA GLU A 91 -10.97 13.20 11.70
C GLU A 91 -11.15 14.64 11.22
N TRP A 92 -10.35 15.05 10.23
CA TRP A 92 -10.45 16.36 9.63
C TRP A 92 -11.83 16.59 9.03
N ALA A 93 -12.34 15.64 8.23
CA ALA A 93 -13.63 15.79 7.58
C ALA A 93 -14.80 15.75 8.55
N ALA A 94 -14.75 14.86 9.55
CA ALA A 94 -15.77 14.83 10.58
C ALA A 94 -15.86 16.17 11.33
N THR A 95 -14.70 16.79 11.61
CA THR A 95 -14.65 18.13 12.22
C THR A 95 -15.17 19.21 11.29
N TYR A 96 -14.84 19.15 10.00
CA TYR A 96 -15.35 20.08 8.99
C TYR A 96 -16.88 19.95 8.86
N PHE A 97 -17.41 18.74 8.78
CA PHE A 97 -18.84 18.52 8.62
C PHE A 97 -19.65 19.03 9.80
N VAL A 98 -19.17 18.79 11.02
CA VAL A 98 -19.78 19.31 12.25
C VAL A 98 -19.75 20.83 12.30
N LYS A 99 -18.60 21.46 12.01
CA LYS A 99 -18.41 22.91 12.24
C LYS A 99 -18.87 23.80 11.08
N LYS A 100 -18.81 23.33 9.84
CA LYS A 100 -18.97 24.18 8.65
C LYS A 100 -20.19 23.87 7.81
N THR A 101 -20.72 22.65 7.87
CA THR A 101 -21.77 22.22 6.91
C THR A 101 -23.03 21.68 7.57
N GLY A 102 -22.96 21.23 8.82
CA GLY A 102 -24.07 20.54 9.49
C GLY A 102 -24.36 19.13 8.94
N LEU A 103 -23.57 18.61 7.98
CA LEU A 103 -23.72 17.26 7.42
C LEU A 103 -23.56 16.14 8.46
N LEU A 104 -22.86 16.43 9.55
CA LEU A 104 -22.62 15.50 10.64
C LEU A 104 -22.93 16.21 11.95
N LEU A 105 -23.79 15.62 12.78
CA LEU A 105 -24.05 16.16 14.11
C LEU A 105 -22.87 15.81 15.02
N ALA A 106 -22.54 16.70 15.96
CA ALA A 106 -21.43 16.49 16.89
C ALA A 106 -21.55 15.16 17.66
N LYS A 107 -22.78 14.78 18.04
CA LYS A 107 -23.09 13.50 18.71
C LYS A 107 -22.79 12.26 17.85
N ASP A 108 -22.84 12.41 16.53
CA ASP A 108 -22.63 11.31 15.57
C ASP A 108 -21.18 11.25 15.05
N LYS A 109 -20.31 12.19 15.48
CA LYS A 109 -18.90 12.24 15.05
C LYS A 109 -18.18 10.93 15.36
N ALA A 110 -18.33 10.41 16.57
CA ALA A 110 -17.64 9.19 17.00
C ALA A 110 -18.08 7.96 16.21
N SER A 111 -19.39 7.80 15.96
CA SER A 111 -19.92 6.66 15.21
C SER A 111 -19.52 6.70 13.73
N PHE A 112 -19.47 7.89 13.13
CA PHE A 112 -18.95 8.10 11.78
C PHE A 112 -17.49 7.64 11.67
N LEU A 113 -16.63 8.11 12.58
CA LEU A 113 -15.22 7.76 12.57
C LEU A 113 -14.99 6.26 12.83
N ALA A 114 -15.74 5.67 13.75
CA ALA A 114 -15.70 4.23 13.98
C ALA A 114 -16.08 3.43 12.73
N LYS A 115 -17.08 3.90 11.96
CA LYS A 115 -17.49 3.27 10.70
C LYS A 115 -16.38 3.36 9.64
N VAL A 116 -15.73 4.51 9.50
CA VAL A 116 -14.61 4.69 8.55
C VAL A 116 -13.44 3.80 8.94
N ARG A 117 -13.02 3.84 10.21
CA ARG A 117 -11.97 2.97 10.77
C ARG A 117 -12.26 1.50 10.51
N ARG A 118 -13.48 1.05 10.80
CA ARG A 118 -13.91 -0.33 10.56
C ARG A 118 -13.78 -0.75 9.09
N ILE A 119 -14.16 0.11 8.15
CA ILE A 119 -14.05 -0.20 6.71
C ILE A 119 -12.58 -0.39 6.31
N ILE A 120 -11.70 0.49 6.80
CA ILE A 120 -10.26 0.43 6.51
C ILE A 120 -9.65 -0.84 7.12
N SER A 121 -9.88 -1.10 8.41
CA SER A 121 -9.39 -2.30 9.09
C SER A 121 -9.94 -3.58 8.47
N GLN A 122 -11.22 -3.63 8.08
CA GLN A 122 -11.75 -4.82 7.41
C GLN A 122 -11.04 -5.12 6.08
N ARG A 123 -10.74 -4.10 5.27
CA ARG A 123 -9.96 -4.29 4.03
C ARG A 123 -8.54 -4.74 4.32
N TRP A 124 -7.95 -4.23 5.39
CA TRP A 124 -6.66 -4.66 5.89
C TRP A 124 -6.65 -6.14 6.27
N ASP A 125 -7.42 -6.49 7.30
CA ASP A 125 -7.38 -7.81 7.95
C ASP A 125 -7.79 -8.94 7.00
N SER A 126 -8.72 -8.66 6.07
CA SER A 126 -9.31 -9.70 5.22
C SER A 126 -8.63 -9.90 3.87
N GLN A 127 -7.91 -8.89 3.35
CA GLN A 127 -7.41 -8.93 1.97
C GLN A 127 -5.92 -8.62 1.83
N LEU A 128 -5.35 -7.79 2.71
CA LEU A 128 -4.02 -7.21 2.49
C LEU A 128 -3.03 -7.59 3.59
N HIS A 129 -3.50 -7.89 4.81
CA HIS A 129 -2.64 -8.28 5.91
C HIS A 129 -2.27 -9.77 5.81
N ASN A 130 -0.98 -10.06 5.98
CA ASN A 130 -0.45 -11.42 6.01
C ASN A 130 0.71 -11.46 7.00
N PRO A 131 0.84 -12.51 7.84
CA PRO A 131 2.02 -12.69 8.70
C PRO A 131 3.36 -12.55 7.98
N LEU A 132 3.42 -12.89 6.68
CA LEU A 132 4.61 -12.66 5.85
C LEU A 132 4.96 -11.17 5.69
N HIS A 133 3.99 -10.26 5.60
CA HIS A 133 4.21 -8.82 5.52
C HIS A 133 4.78 -8.26 6.84
N ALA A 134 4.27 -8.74 7.96
CA ALA A 134 4.78 -8.40 9.29
C ALA A 134 6.23 -8.92 9.47
N ALA A 135 6.46 -10.20 9.14
CA ALA A 135 7.78 -10.82 9.21
C ALA A 135 8.80 -10.12 8.30
N SER A 136 8.43 -9.78 7.07
CA SER A 136 9.31 -9.08 6.14
C SER A 136 9.64 -7.66 6.61
N TRP A 137 8.70 -6.97 7.25
CA TRP A 137 8.93 -5.65 7.85
C TRP A 137 9.95 -5.70 9.01
N LEU A 138 9.87 -6.75 9.83
CA LEU A 138 10.84 -7.02 10.91
C LEU A 138 12.23 -7.36 10.35
N LEU A 139 12.28 -8.12 9.25
CA LEU A 139 13.51 -8.50 8.56
C LEU A 139 14.10 -7.39 7.69
N ASN A 140 13.42 -6.25 7.53
CA ASN A 140 13.94 -5.15 6.73
C ASN A 140 15.19 -4.53 7.39
N PRO A 141 16.35 -4.47 6.70
CA PRO A 141 17.57 -3.87 7.23
C PRO A 141 17.43 -2.41 7.67
N VAL A 142 16.54 -1.64 7.01
CA VAL A 142 16.25 -0.24 7.33
C VAL A 142 15.61 -0.14 8.72
N ASN A 143 14.72 -1.07 9.06
CA ASN A 143 13.95 -1.08 10.31
C ASN A 143 14.65 -1.83 11.44
N ARG A 144 15.83 -2.39 11.19
CA ARG A 144 16.50 -3.33 12.09
C ARG A 144 16.64 -2.81 13.53
N PHE A 145 16.89 -1.51 13.67
CA PHE A 145 17.13 -0.83 14.95
C PHE A 145 15.91 -0.05 15.46
N ALA A 146 14.79 -0.06 14.73
CA ALA A 146 13.56 0.58 15.17
C ALA A 146 12.98 -0.21 16.34
N GLU A 147 12.94 0.41 17.53
CA GLU A 147 12.45 -0.24 18.74
C GLU A 147 10.93 -0.44 18.67
N GLU A 148 10.24 0.53 18.09
CA GLU A 148 8.81 0.48 17.81
C GLU A 148 8.43 -0.73 16.95
N VAL A 149 9.26 -1.13 15.99
CA VAL A 149 9.03 -2.31 15.14
C VAL A 149 9.22 -3.62 15.92
N ARG A 150 10.19 -3.65 16.85
CA ARG A 150 10.50 -4.85 17.65
C ARG A 150 9.58 -5.04 18.85
N ALA A 151 9.01 -3.95 19.35
CA ALA A 151 8.07 -3.96 20.46
C ALA A 151 6.61 -4.18 20.01
N ASP A 152 6.33 -4.05 18.72
CA ASP A 152 5.00 -4.25 18.16
C ASP A 152 4.62 -5.73 18.15
N SER A 153 3.56 -6.06 18.90
CA SER A 153 3.08 -7.43 19.03
C SER A 153 2.55 -8.02 17.73
N GLU A 154 1.95 -7.22 16.84
CA GLU A 154 1.46 -7.71 15.53
C GLU A 154 2.63 -8.16 14.66
N ILE A 155 3.71 -7.37 14.67
CA ILE A 155 4.92 -7.66 13.91
C ILE A 155 5.62 -8.92 14.43
N VAL A 156 5.83 -9.01 15.75
CA VAL A 156 6.49 -10.15 16.38
C VAL A 156 5.66 -11.44 16.20
N ASN A 157 4.36 -11.39 16.48
CA ASN A 157 3.46 -12.53 16.28
C ASN A 157 3.40 -12.96 14.80
N GLY A 158 3.49 -12.01 13.86
CA GLY A 158 3.58 -12.29 12.44
C GLY A 158 4.82 -13.13 12.09
N MET A 159 5.98 -12.76 12.62
CA MET A 159 7.22 -13.53 12.45
C MET A 159 7.11 -14.92 13.08
N GLU A 160 6.61 -15.02 14.31
CA GLU A 160 6.40 -16.31 14.98
C GLU A 160 5.48 -17.23 14.16
N ARG A 161 4.37 -16.70 13.64
CA ARG A 161 3.46 -17.44 12.78
C ARG A 161 4.13 -17.93 11.50
N VAL A 162 5.00 -17.13 10.89
CA VAL A 162 5.79 -17.56 9.73
C VAL A 162 6.74 -18.70 10.08
N LEU A 163 7.45 -18.60 11.21
CA LEU A 163 8.34 -19.65 11.69
C LEU A 163 7.60 -20.96 11.94
N GLU A 164 6.43 -20.91 12.59
CA GLU A 164 5.60 -22.09 12.85
C GLU A 164 5.12 -22.79 11.57
N VAL A 165 4.69 -22.01 10.57
CA VAL A 165 4.15 -22.56 9.32
C VAL A 165 5.25 -23.06 8.39
N ARG A 166 6.41 -22.41 8.38
CA ARG A 166 7.49 -22.70 7.42
C ARG A 166 8.53 -23.68 7.94
N GLU A 167 8.66 -23.85 9.25
CA GLU A 167 9.69 -24.68 9.84
C GLU A 167 9.10 -25.62 10.90
N THR A 168 8.85 -26.87 10.51
CA THR A 168 8.30 -27.88 11.42
C THR A 168 9.35 -28.38 12.42
N ASN A 169 10.65 -28.27 12.11
CA ASN A 169 11.72 -28.69 12.99
C ASN A 169 11.91 -27.70 14.15
N ILE A 170 11.63 -28.15 15.37
CA ILE A 170 11.74 -27.34 16.59
C ILE A 170 13.16 -26.79 16.78
N GLN A 171 14.19 -27.61 16.56
CA GLN A 171 15.60 -27.18 16.73
C GLN A 171 15.96 -26.07 15.74
N ARG A 172 15.49 -26.19 14.49
CA ARG A 172 15.72 -25.16 13.48
C ARG A 172 14.92 -23.89 13.77
N ARG A 173 13.70 -23.99 14.31
CA ARG A 173 12.95 -22.82 14.82
C ARG A 173 13.68 -22.10 15.95
N THR A 174 14.19 -22.84 16.95
CA THR A 174 14.97 -22.25 18.05
C THR A 174 16.24 -21.57 17.52
N LEU A 175 16.93 -22.17 16.55
CA LEU A 175 18.07 -21.55 15.88
C LEU A 175 17.68 -20.24 15.16
N LEU A 176 16.57 -20.25 14.41
CA LEU A 176 16.06 -19.07 13.70
C LEU A 176 15.72 -17.93 14.67
N GLN A 177 15.07 -18.24 15.79
CA GLN A 177 14.76 -17.26 16.84
C GLN A 177 16.04 -16.68 17.47
N ALA A 178 17.02 -17.51 17.79
CA ALA A 178 18.30 -17.05 18.32
C ALA A 178 19.05 -16.16 17.31
N GLN A 179 19.05 -16.54 16.03
CA GLN A 179 19.64 -15.74 14.96
C GLN A 179 18.89 -14.42 14.72
N LEU A 180 17.56 -14.41 14.86
CA LEU A 180 16.75 -13.19 14.78
C LEU A 180 17.10 -12.23 15.92
N ALA A 181 17.28 -12.75 17.14
CA ALA A 181 17.76 -11.95 18.27
C ALA A 181 19.18 -11.39 18.02
N HIS A 182 20.09 -12.21 17.48
CA HIS A 182 21.44 -11.76 17.10
C HIS A 182 21.39 -10.65 16.04
N TYR A 183 20.55 -10.83 15.00
CA TYR A 183 20.31 -9.81 13.99
C TYR A 183 19.90 -8.49 14.64
N HIS A 184 18.91 -8.48 15.54
CA HIS A 184 18.47 -7.23 16.18
C HIS A 184 19.40 -6.69 17.28
N SER A 185 20.38 -7.47 17.76
CA SER A 185 21.34 -7.02 18.77
C SER A 185 22.28 -5.92 18.28
N GLY A 186 22.48 -5.80 16.96
CA GLY A 186 23.45 -4.87 16.39
C GLY A 186 24.90 -5.30 16.53
N ASN A 187 25.17 -6.53 16.97
CA ASN A 187 26.53 -7.04 17.12
C ASN A 187 27.07 -7.64 15.80
N GLY A 188 28.38 -7.86 15.77
CA GLY A 188 29.07 -8.52 14.66
C GLY A 188 29.14 -7.69 13.38
N SER A 189 29.48 -8.37 12.28
CA SER A 189 29.59 -7.78 10.93
C SER A 189 28.27 -7.18 10.44
N LEU A 190 27.14 -7.73 10.88
CA LEU A 190 25.82 -7.15 10.63
C LEU A 190 25.75 -5.72 11.19
N GLY A 191 26.28 -5.47 12.39
CA GLY A 191 26.31 -4.14 13.03
C GLY A 191 27.34 -3.16 12.47
N GLY A 192 28.17 -3.60 11.52
CA GLY A 192 29.25 -2.81 10.96
C GLY A 192 28.77 -1.52 10.29
N LYS A 193 29.66 -0.51 10.23
CA LYS A 193 29.37 0.79 9.61
C LYS A 193 28.87 0.64 8.17
N GLU A 194 29.49 -0.24 7.39
CA GLU A 194 29.11 -0.53 6.00
C GLU A 194 27.71 -1.14 5.89
N ALA A 195 27.41 -2.15 6.71
CA ALA A 195 26.10 -2.80 6.72
C ALA A 195 24.98 -1.82 7.10
N ARG A 196 25.25 -0.94 8.08
CA ARG A 196 24.33 0.12 8.47
C ARG A 196 24.15 1.18 7.38
N TRP A 197 25.24 1.65 6.81
CA TRP A 197 25.20 2.67 5.76
C TRP A 197 24.47 2.16 4.51
N THR A 198 24.75 0.93 4.06
CA THR A 198 24.06 0.34 2.90
C THR A 198 22.56 0.16 3.17
N ALA A 199 22.16 -0.22 4.38
CA ALA A 199 20.74 -0.26 4.75
C ALA A 199 20.08 1.12 4.62
N THR A 200 20.60 2.15 5.29
CA THR A 200 19.95 3.47 5.31
C THR A 200 20.11 4.27 4.02
N ALA A 201 21.19 4.06 3.26
CA ALA A 201 21.45 4.85 2.05
C ALA A 201 20.97 4.14 0.77
N LEU A 202 21.21 2.84 0.64
CA LEU A 202 20.96 2.10 -0.60
C LEU A 202 19.62 1.34 -0.56
N VAL A 203 19.31 0.66 0.55
CA VAL A 203 18.04 -0.07 0.67
C VAL A 203 16.87 0.90 0.74
N GLU A 204 16.97 1.95 1.57
CA GLU A 204 15.90 2.95 1.71
C GLU A 204 15.62 3.71 0.38
N SER A 205 16.67 4.01 -0.39
CA SER A 205 16.53 4.63 -1.72
C SER A 205 16.06 3.68 -2.82
N GLY A 206 15.98 2.37 -2.53
CA GLY A 206 15.63 1.34 -3.51
C GLY A 206 16.73 1.03 -4.53
N ARG A 207 17.97 1.45 -4.28
CA ARG A 207 19.15 1.13 -5.11
C ARG A 207 19.73 -0.25 -4.82
N LEU A 208 19.36 -0.82 -3.68
CA LEU A 208 19.71 -2.19 -3.26
C LEU A 208 18.44 -2.82 -2.69
N SER A 209 18.10 -4.04 -3.07
CA SER A 209 16.98 -4.75 -2.45
C SER A 209 17.32 -5.24 -1.05
N GLU A 210 16.31 -5.45 -0.21
CA GLU A 210 16.50 -6.03 1.11
C GLU A 210 17.13 -7.43 1.01
N ALA A 211 16.74 -8.23 0.01
CA ALA A 211 17.28 -9.56 -0.22
C ALA A 211 18.78 -9.55 -0.60
N GLU A 212 19.23 -8.58 -1.41
CA GLU A 212 20.65 -8.40 -1.72
C GLU A 212 21.46 -7.98 -0.50
N TRP A 213 20.89 -7.11 0.35
CA TRP A 213 21.52 -6.76 1.63
C TRP A 213 21.69 -7.99 2.52
N TRP A 214 20.65 -8.83 2.64
CA TRP A 214 20.73 -10.10 3.38
C TRP A 214 21.76 -11.05 2.79
N SER A 215 21.84 -11.16 1.47
CA SER A 215 22.83 -12.00 0.79
C SER A 215 24.27 -11.55 1.08
N THR A 216 24.49 -10.25 1.22
CA THR A 216 25.81 -9.64 1.44
C THR A 216 26.24 -9.71 2.90
N TYR A 217 25.35 -9.35 3.84
CA TYR A 217 25.71 -9.14 5.25
C TYR A 217 25.21 -10.25 6.18
N GLY A 218 24.28 -11.10 5.74
CA GLY A 218 23.64 -12.15 6.55
C GLY A 218 24.52 -13.34 6.95
N GLY A 219 25.82 -13.33 6.63
CA GLY A 219 26.69 -14.49 6.76
C GLY A 219 26.83 -15.07 8.18
N GLU A 220 26.69 -14.25 9.23
CA GLU A 220 26.73 -14.70 10.63
C GLU A 220 25.47 -15.45 11.06
N VAL A 221 24.36 -15.25 10.35
CA VAL A 221 23.03 -15.75 10.68
C VAL A 221 22.47 -16.56 9.52
N ARG A 222 23.22 -17.58 9.08
CA ARG A 222 22.93 -18.30 7.82
C ARG A 222 21.51 -18.85 7.69
N ALA A 223 20.94 -19.43 8.75
CA ALA A 223 19.59 -19.98 8.68
C ALA A 223 18.55 -18.87 8.51
N LEU A 224 18.73 -17.75 9.23
CA LEU A 224 17.89 -16.57 9.08
C LEU A 224 18.09 -15.90 7.73
N GLN A 225 19.33 -15.82 7.23
CA GLN A 225 19.67 -15.28 5.91
C GLN A 225 18.92 -16.02 4.81
N GLU A 226 18.96 -17.36 4.80
CA GLU A 226 18.22 -18.19 3.84
C GLU A 226 16.72 -17.87 3.84
N MET A 227 16.15 -17.72 5.04
CA MET A 227 14.73 -17.40 5.20
C MET A 227 14.42 -15.96 4.76
N ALA A 228 15.25 -15.00 5.15
CA ALA A 228 15.05 -13.59 4.86
C ALA A 228 15.13 -13.32 3.37
N VAL A 229 16.12 -13.88 2.66
CA VAL A 229 16.20 -13.81 1.20
C VAL A 229 14.94 -14.40 0.57
N ARG A 230 14.51 -15.59 1.01
CA ARG A 230 13.30 -16.23 0.47
C ARG A 230 12.03 -15.42 0.68
N ILE A 231 11.87 -14.78 1.84
CA ILE A 231 10.71 -13.95 2.16
C ILE A 231 10.78 -12.65 1.37
N LEU A 232 11.91 -11.93 1.44
CA LEU A 232 12.05 -10.58 0.90
C LEU A 232 12.10 -10.53 -0.63
N SER A 233 12.49 -11.63 -1.28
CA SER A 233 12.45 -11.76 -2.74
C SER A 233 11.05 -12.08 -3.28
N GLN A 234 10.04 -12.29 -2.44
CA GLN A 234 8.69 -12.57 -2.94
C GLN A 234 8.05 -11.29 -3.54
N PRO A 235 7.32 -11.42 -4.66
CA PRO A 235 6.49 -10.33 -5.14
C PRO A 235 5.31 -10.10 -4.20
N CYS A 236 4.98 -8.84 -3.94
CA CYS A 236 3.83 -8.48 -3.11
C CYS A 236 2.51 -8.43 -3.88
N THR A 237 2.55 -8.47 -5.22
CA THR A 237 1.37 -8.35 -6.07
C THR A 237 1.42 -9.27 -7.27
N SER A 238 0.23 -9.60 -7.78
CA SER A 238 0.05 -10.20 -9.10
C SER A 238 0.25 -9.20 -10.23
N SER A 239 0.46 -7.89 -9.96
CA SER A 239 0.42 -6.87 -11.01
C SER A 239 1.53 -7.03 -12.05
N GLU A 240 2.71 -7.51 -11.63
CA GLU A 240 3.76 -7.85 -12.59
C GLU A 240 3.31 -8.91 -13.59
N ALA A 241 2.64 -9.95 -13.10
CA ALA A 241 2.01 -10.96 -13.95
C ALA A 241 0.90 -10.33 -14.80
N GLU A 242 0.00 -9.53 -14.22
CA GLU A 242 -1.10 -8.89 -14.94
C GLU A 242 -0.63 -7.95 -16.05
N ARG A 243 0.49 -7.25 -15.87
CA ARG A 243 1.13 -6.44 -16.91
C ARG A 243 1.72 -7.30 -18.02
N ALA A 244 2.43 -8.36 -17.67
CA ALA A 244 2.95 -9.31 -18.64
C ALA A 244 1.80 -9.89 -19.47
N TRP A 245 0.73 -10.32 -18.81
CA TRP A 245 -0.50 -10.81 -19.44
C TRP A 245 -1.24 -9.74 -20.24
N SER A 246 -1.26 -8.47 -19.79
CA SER A 246 -1.92 -7.37 -20.51
C SER A 246 -1.17 -6.97 -21.78
N ALA A 247 0.16 -6.91 -21.72
CA ALA A 247 1.01 -6.69 -22.89
C ALA A 247 0.86 -7.85 -23.88
N PHE A 248 0.83 -9.08 -23.37
CA PHE A 248 0.63 -10.29 -24.17
C PHE A 248 -0.76 -10.34 -24.82
N ASN A 249 -1.84 -10.04 -24.09
CA ASN A 249 -3.20 -9.97 -24.62
C ASN A 249 -3.34 -8.93 -25.74
N ARG A 250 -2.58 -7.83 -25.69
CA ARG A 250 -2.53 -6.86 -26.78
C ARG A 250 -1.88 -7.42 -28.05
N VAL A 251 -0.92 -8.33 -27.92
CA VAL A 251 -0.28 -9.04 -29.05
C VAL A 251 -1.22 -10.10 -29.61
N GLN A 252 -1.90 -10.86 -28.76
CA GLN A 252 -2.86 -11.92 -29.14
C GLN A 252 -4.14 -11.40 -29.81
N ARG A 253 -4.58 -10.16 -29.50
CA ARG A 253 -5.77 -9.55 -30.11
C ARG A 253 -5.57 -9.08 -31.55
N ARG A 254 -4.34 -9.06 -32.07
CA ARG A 254 -4.11 -8.88 -33.51
C ARG A 254 -4.29 -10.26 -34.15
N ASP A 255 -5.32 -10.41 -34.99
CA ASP A 255 -5.77 -11.69 -35.58
C ASP A 255 -4.71 -12.52 -36.33
N HIS A 256 -3.48 -12.00 -36.47
CA HIS A 256 -2.35 -12.63 -37.15
C HIS A 256 -1.26 -13.22 -36.21
N ASN A 257 -1.36 -13.07 -34.88
CA ASN A 257 -0.32 -13.51 -33.91
C ASN A 257 -0.87 -14.44 -32.81
N ARG A 258 -1.62 -15.49 -33.17
CA ARG A 258 -2.03 -16.52 -32.21
C ARG A 258 -0.89 -17.49 -31.93
N LEU A 259 -0.15 -17.25 -30.85
CA LEU A 259 0.82 -18.21 -30.30
C LEU A 259 0.08 -19.37 -29.61
N ASN A 260 0.64 -20.59 -29.68
CA ASN A 260 0.11 -21.75 -28.97
C ASN A 260 0.36 -21.64 -27.44
N SER A 261 -0.29 -22.50 -26.65
CA SER A 261 -0.25 -22.47 -25.18
C SER A 261 1.14 -22.64 -24.59
N ASP A 262 2.01 -23.42 -25.24
CA ASP A 262 3.33 -23.75 -24.71
C ASP A 262 4.32 -22.63 -24.97
N THR A 263 4.30 -22.05 -26.17
CA THR A 263 5.07 -20.83 -26.49
C THR A 263 4.57 -19.63 -25.67
N MET A 264 3.29 -19.62 -25.29
CA MET A 264 2.71 -18.63 -24.38
C MET A 264 3.30 -18.69 -22.97
N ILE A 265 3.51 -19.90 -22.42
CA ILE A 265 4.15 -20.06 -21.11
C ILE A 265 5.61 -19.63 -21.17
N ASP A 266 6.34 -20.06 -22.21
CA ASP A 266 7.76 -19.75 -22.37
C ASP A 266 8.02 -18.24 -22.52
N VAL A 267 7.23 -17.54 -23.34
CA VAL A 267 7.38 -16.08 -23.53
C VAL A 267 7.04 -15.32 -22.24
N THR A 268 6.04 -15.77 -21.48
CA THR A 268 5.67 -15.14 -20.20
C THR A 268 6.78 -15.30 -19.16
N VAL A 269 7.39 -16.49 -19.08
CA VAL A 269 8.51 -16.78 -18.17
C VAL A 269 9.74 -15.96 -18.56
N VAL A 270 10.06 -15.83 -19.85
CA VAL A 270 11.18 -15.00 -20.32
C VAL A 270 10.91 -13.51 -20.05
N ALA A 271 9.71 -13.01 -20.33
CA ALA A 271 9.34 -11.62 -20.10
C ALA A 271 9.32 -11.23 -18.60
N SER A 272 9.06 -12.18 -17.70
CA SER A 272 9.14 -11.96 -16.25
C SER A 272 10.57 -11.93 -15.69
N ARG A 273 11.58 -12.31 -16.50
CA ARG A 273 13.00 -12.34 -16.11
C ARG A 273 13.80 -11.15 -16.65
N CYS A 274 13.17 -10.21 -17.36
CA CYS A 274 13.77 -9.01 -17.96
C CYS A 274 13.19 -7.70 -17.39
#